data_AF-A0A5J4P7Y4-F1
#
_entry.id   AF-A0A5J4P7Y4-F1
#
_cell.length_a   1.000
_cell.length_b   1.000
_cell.length_c   1.000
_cell.angle_alpha   90.00
_cell.angle_beta   90.00
_cell.angle_gamma   90.00
#
_symmetry.space_group_name_H-M   'P 1'
#
loop_
_entity.id
_entity.type
_entity.pdbx_description
1 polymer ?
#
loop_
_entity_poly.entity_id
_entity_poly.type
_entity_poly.pdbx_seq_one_letter_code
_entity_poly.pdbx_strand_id
1 'polypeptide(L)' 'MDNNIYDYAIQVMRKKRAERGWSQQELADYMNISKTFIGNIENPRQRARLNLGHLNELAKVFQCSPKDFLPDTPLG' A
#
# COMPACT_ATOMS: atom_id res chain seq x y z
N MET A 1 -8.67 -7.34 13.60
CA MET A 1 -8.69 -5.86 13.58
C MET A 1 -7.29 -5.43 13.23
N ASP A 2 -7.16 -4.46 12.33
CA ASP A 2 -5.88 -3.91 11.90
C ASP A 2 -5.29 -3.08 13.04
N ASN A 3 -4.41 -3.71 13.81
CA ASN A 3 -3.93 -3.15 15.08
C ASN A 3 -2.88 -2.03 14.90
N ASN A 4 -2.59 -1.60 13.67
CA ASN A 4 -1.73 -0.45 13.44
C ASN A 4 -1.97 0.21 12.08
N ILE A 5 -1.50 1.46 11.98
CA ILE A 5 -1.63 2.32 10.79
C ILE A 5 -1.01 1.73 9.52
N TYR A 6 0.01 0.88 9.63
CA TYR A 6 0.64 0.28 8.46
C TYR A 6 -0.27 -0.77 7.83
N ASP A 7 -0.91 -1.61 8.64
CA ASP A 7 -1.83 -2.63 8.14
C ASP A 7 -3.02 -1.97 7.43
N TYR A 8 -3.55 -0.86 7.96
CA TYR A 8 -4.56 -0.04 7.28
C TYR A 8 -4.09 0.42 5.89
N ALA A 9 -2.92 1.06 5.81
CA ALA A 9 -2.38 1.56 4.56
C ALA A 9 -2.16 0.44 3.53
N ILE A 10 -1.67 -0.73 3.99
CA ILE A 10 -1.45 -1.91 3.16
C ILE A 10 -2.78 -2.47 2.64
N GLN A 11 -3.83 -2.50 3.47
CA GLN A 11 -5.14 -2.94 3.01
C GLN A 11 -5.73 -2.00 1.96
N VAL A 12 -5.61 -0.68 2.14
CA VAL A 12 -6.06 0.29 1.14
C VAL A 12 -5.31 0.10 -0.18
N MET A 13 -3.98 -0.06 -0.12
CA MET A 13 -3.14 -0.36 -1.29
C MET A 13 -3.61 -1.64 -1.99
N ARG A 14 -3.80 -2.74 -1.24
CA ARG A 14 -4.26 -4.03 -1.78
C ARG A 14 -5.64 -3.92 -2.43
N LYS A 15 -6.56 -3.20 -1.81
CA LYS A 15 -7.91 -2.95 -2.32
C LYS A 15 -7.85 -2.18 -3.64
N LYS A 16 -7.17 -1.02 -3.67
CA LYS A 16 -7.02 -0.19 -4.89
C LYS A 16 -6.32 -0.94 -6.02
N ARG A 17 -5.35 -1.82 -5.70
CA ARG A 17 -4.68 -2.69 -6.67
C ARG A 17 -5.64 -3.74 -7.25
N ALA A 18 -6.40 -4.43 -6.38
CA ALA A 18 -7.37 -5.44 -6.80
C ALA A 18 -8.53 -4.85 -7.62
N GLU A 19 -9.03 -3.67 -7.26
CA GLU A 19 -10.09 -2.95 -8.00
C GLU A 19 -9.67 -2.59 -9.43
N ARG A 20 -8.37 -2.37 -9.67
CA ARG A 20 -7.81 -2.14 -11.00
C ARG A 20 -7.42 -3.42 -11.75
N GLY A 21 -7.56 -4.59 -11.11
CA GLY A 21 -7.14 -5.87 -11.68
C GLY A 21 -5.63 -6.04 -11.79
N TRP A 22 -4.83 -5.22 -11.11
CA TRP A 22 -3.38 -5.23 -11.22
C TRP A 22 -2.75 -6.37 -10.42
N SER A 23 -1.77 -7.04 -11.01
CA SER A 23 -0.84 -7.93 -10.34
C SER A 23 0.13 -7.17 -9.44
N GLN A 24 0.85 -7.89 -8.58
CA GLN A 24 1.93 -7.30 -7.78
C GLN A 24 3.08 -6.77 -8.64
N GLN A 25 3.32 -7.38 -9.81
CA GLN A 25 4.35 -6.92 -10.75
C GLN A 25 3.94 -5.57 -11.35
N GLU A 26 2.71 -5.44 -11.82
CA GLU A 26 2.22 -4.18 -12.41
C GLU A 26 2.29 -3.03 -11.40
N LEU A 27 1.85 -3.25 -10.15
CA LEU A 27 1.99 -2.20 -9.12
C LEU A 27 3.47 -1.85 -8.85
N ALA A 28 4.35 -2.85 -8.82
CA ALA A 28 5.77 -2.64 -8.64
C ALA A 28 6.38 -1.83 -9.79
N ASP A 29 5.97 -2.09 -11.03
CA ASP A 29 6.41 -1.37 -12.22
C ASP A 29 5.94 0.09 -12.18
N TYR A 30 4.68 0.35 -11.84
CA TYR A 30 4.17 1.73 -11.70
C TYR A 30 4.86 2.52 -10.59
N MET A 31 5.24 1.85 -9.51
CA MET A 31 5.96 2.46 -8.39
C MET A 31 7.48 2.50 -8.58
N ASN A 32 8.01 1.91 -9.66
CA ASN A 32 9.44 1.74 -9.91
C ASN A 32 10.19 1.09 -8.72
N ILE A 33 9.65 -0.01 -8.19
CA ILE A 33 10.21 -0.79 -7.08
C ILE A 33 10.20 -2.28 -7.42
N SER A 34 10.79 -3.13 -6.57
CA SER A 34 10.78 -4.57 -6.82
C SER A 34 9.41 -5.21 -6.51
N LYS A 35 8.99 -6.18 -7.34
CA LYS A 35 7.85 -7.06 -7.04
C LYS A 35 8.00 -7.76 -5.69
N THR A 36 9.22 -8.19 -5.35
CA THR A 36 9.52 -8.80 -4.05
C THR A 36 9.16 -7.88 -2.89
N PHE A 37 9.40 -6.58 -3.02
CA PHE A 37 9.03 -5.61 -1.99
C PHE A 37 7.51 -5.50 -1.85
N ILE A 38 6.75 -5.39 -2.95
CA ILE A 38 5.28 -5.43 -2.91
C ILE A 38 4.77 -6.74 -2.27
N GLY A 39 5.33 -7.89 -2.69
CA GLY A 39 4.97 -9.19 -2.12
C GLY A 39 5.27 -9.31 -0.62
N ASN A 40 6.38 -8.74 -0.16
CA ASN A 40 6.71 -8.68 1.25
C ASN A 40 5.78 -7.73 2.03
N ILE A 41 5.36 -6.61 1.44
CA ILE A 41 4.39 -5.70 2.08
C ILE A 41 3.02 -6.38 2.24
N GLU A 42 2.55 -7.06 1.21
CA GLU A 42 1.22 -7.70 1.24
C GLU A 42 1.17 -9.00 2.05
N ASN A 43 2.33 -9.55 2.41
CA ASN A 43 2.43 -10.76 3.21
C ASN A 43 2.36 -10.43 4.71
N PRO A 44 1.30 -10.84 5.44
CA PRO A 44 1.15 -10.52 6.86
C PRO A 44 2.23 -11.14 7.76
N ARG A 45 3.00 -12.13 7.25
CA ARG A 45 4.12 -12.74 7.98
C ARG A 45 5.42 -11.94 7.88
N GLN A 46 5.49 -10.95 7.00
CA GLN A 46 6.68 -10.15 6.75
C GLN A 46 6.61 -8.81 7.48
N ARG A 47 7.79 -8.26 7.79
CA ARG A 47 7.92 -6.97 8.50
C ARG A 47 8.11 -5.77 7.56
N ALA A 48 7.94 -5.95 6.25
CA ALA A 48 8.03 -4.83 5.32
C ALA A 48 6.93 -3.80 5.61
N ARG A 49 7.25 -2.51 5.47
CA ARG A 49 6.35 -1.41 5.79
C ARG A 49 6.35 -0.37 4.68
N LEU A 50 5.19 0.22 4.44
CA LEU A 50 5.06 1.46 3.68
C LEU A 50 5.61 2.61 4.52
N ASN A 51 6.29 3.56 3.88
CA ASN A 51 6.68 4.84 4.48
C ASN A 51 5.92 5.97 3.78
N LEU A 52 6.07 7.21 4.24
CA LEU A 52 5.38 8.35 3.64
C LEU A 52 5.73 8.59 2.16
N GLY A 53 6.97 8.26 1.75
CA GLY A 53 7.38 8.30 0.35
C GLY A 53 6.59 7.29 -0.49
N HIS A 54 6.43 6.07 -0.01
CA HIS A 54 5.61 5.06 -0.68
C HIS A 54 4.14 5.50 -0.77
N LEU A 55 3.57 6.10 0.28
CA LEU A 55 2.20 6.62 0.22
C LEU A 55 2.04 7.73 -0.82
N ASN A 56 3.04 8.60 -0.97
CA ASN A 56 3.05 9.64 -1.99
C ASN A 56 3.12 9.04 -3.40
N GLU A 57 3.99 8.05 -3.64
CA GLU A 57 4.04 7.40 -4.96
C GLU A 57 2.77 6.61 -5.26
N LEU A 58 2.19 5.91 -4.28
CA LEU A 58 0.90 5.25 -4.41
C LEU A 58 -0.21 6.25 -4.76
N ALA A 59 -0.22 7.43 -4.13
CA ALA A 59 -1.17 8.49 -4.42
C ALA A 59 -1.06 8.99 -5.88
N LYS A 60 0.17 9.13 -6.41
CA LYS A 60 0.39 9.46 -7.83
C LYS A 60 -0.11 8.35 -8.76
N VAL A 61 0.29 7.10 -8.50
CA VAL A 61 -0.08 5.93 -9.31
C VAL A 61 -1.59 5.73 -9.36
N PHE A 62 -2.26 5.90 -8.22
CA PHE A 62 -3.70 5.70 -8.10
C PHE A 62 -4.53 6.98 -8.29
N GLN A 63 -3.88 8.11 -8.62
CA GLN A 63 -4.50 9.41 -8.85
C GLN A 63 -5.46 9.82 -7.72
N CYS A 64 -5.01 9.68 -6.49
CA CYS A 64 -5.80 9.98 -5.30
C CYS A 64 -5.00 10.77 -4.27
N SER A 65 -5.63 11.16 -3.16
CA SER A 65 -4.90 11.83 -2.07
C SER A 65 -4.00 10.82 -1.35
N PRO A 66 -2.80 11.20 -0.87
CA PRO A 66 -2.04 10.36 0.06
C PRO A 66 -2.78 10.12 1.37
N LYS A 67 -3.75 10.99 1.73
CA LYS A 67 -4.64 10.79 2.88
C LYS A 67 -5.52 9.56 2.76
N ASP A 68 -5.83 9.11 1.53
CA ASP A 68 -6.64 7.90 1.32
C ASP A 68 -6.02 6.65 1.95
N PHE A 69 -4.70 6.63 2.15
CA PHE A 69 -3.96 5.53 2.76
C PHE A 69 -3.83 5.66 4.29
N LEU A 70 -4.46 6.67 4.89
CA LEU A 70 -4.41 6.94 6.32
C LEU A 70 -5.82 6.87 6.92
N PRO A 71 -5.95 6.46 8.18
CA PRO A 71 -7.23 6.48 8.88
C PRO A 71 -7.58 7.92 9.28
N ASP A 72 -8.87 8.24 9.36
CA ASP A 72 -9.35 9.55 9.81
C ASP A 72 -9.12 9.79 11.30
N THR A 73 -9.08 8.70 12.09
CA THR A 73 -8.80 8.71 13.52
C THR A 73 -7.61 7.80 13.85
N PRO A 74 -6.84 8.07 14.92
CA PRO A 74 -5.76 7.20 15.36
C PRO A 74 -6.24 5.75 15.58
N LEU A 75 -5.40 4.77 15.21
CA LEU A 75 -5.64 3.34 15.43
C LEU A 75 -4.77 2.84 16.60
N GLY A 76 -5.32 1.92 17.41
CA GLY A 76 -4.68 1.31 18.59
C GLY A 76 -5.29 -0.04 18.94
#